data_AF-A0A421FMH2-F1
#
_entry.id   AF-A0A421FMH2-F1
#
_cell.length_a   1.000
_cell.length_b   1.000
_cell.length_c   1.000
_cell.angle_alpha   90.00
_cell.angle_beta   90.00
_cell.angle_gamma   90.00
#
_symmetry.space_group_name_H-M   'P 1'
#
loop_
_entity.id
_entity.type
_entity.pdbx_description
1 polymer ?
#
loop_
_entity_poly.entity_id
_entity_poly.type
_entity_poly.pdbx_seq_one_letter_code
_entity_poly.pdbx_strand_id
1 'polypeptide(L)'
;MEVHFKNVSISADIVAKDEKSTAVELPTLKNKMMKGVRGLVTSKHTAKKQILKGVNGVFKPCTITLVLGQPSSGKSSLMKLLSDRFPEEKNIVIERDVMCNGAPAADLRKNTVVGDAMMHGVSGGERKRVTKGEMAFGSNYVMMMDEISTGLDSVATFAIIATQRSIANKFCKTVVISLLQPSPEVFAPFDNVMFLNDGHIMYHGPREKTLGHFESLGFWHPLHRDGADFLLDLRTDEQYQYEVDIAPGDTVPRSPCEFAKAFE
;
A
#
# COMPACT_ATOMS: atom_id res chain seq x y z
N MET A 1 -17.36 -2.23 -10.32
CA MET A 1 -17.46 -3.36 -9.38
C MET A 1 -17.05 -2.89 -8.00
N GLU A 2 -17.86 -3.14 -7.00
CA GLU A 2 -17.51 -2.85 -5.62
C GLU A 2 -16.62 -3.96 -5.05
N VAL A 3 -15.56 -3.59 -4.33
CA VAL A 3 -14.65 -4.55 -3.67
C VAL A 3 -14.68 -4.30 -2.18
N HIS A 4 -15.15 -5.28 -1.42
CA HIS A 4 -15.07 -5.31 0.03
C HIS A 4 -13.93 -6.22 0.43
N PHE A 5 -13.12 -5.80 1.38
CA PHE A 5 -12.13 -6.65 1.99
C PHE A 5 -12.22 -6.53 3.51
N LYS A 6 -12.15 -7.68 4.18
CA LYS A 6 -12.27 -7.79 5.64
C LYS A 6 -11.14 -8.62 6.21
N ASN A 7 -10.67 -8.17 7.37
CA ASN A 7 -9.61 -8.78 8.17
C ASN A 7 -8.39 -9.19 7.32
N VAL A 8 -7.97 -8.32 6.40
CA VAL A 8 -6.84 -8.62 5.52
C VAL A 8 -5.55 -8.48 6.31
N SER A 9 -4.82 -9.60 6.45
CA SER A 9 -3.56 -9.67 7.17
C SER A 9 -2.49 -10.36 6.33
N ILE A 10 -1.26 -9.86 6.42
CA ILE A 10 -0.08 -10.46 5.78
C ILE A 10 1.02 -10.52 6.82
N SER A 11 1.61 -11.71 6.99
CA SER A 11 2.83 -11.90 7.77
C SER A 11 3.90 -12.56 6.91
N ALA A 12 5.14 -12.10 7.02
CA ALA A 12 6.28 -12.72 6.37
C ALA A 12 7.35 -13.11 7.40
N ASP A 13 7.90 -14.30 7.25
CA ASP A 13 9.03 -14.77 8.04
C ASP A 13 10.32 -14.19 7.47
N ILE A 14 10.97 -13.30 8.23
CA ILE A 14 12.22 -12.66 7.86
C ILE A 14 13.36 -13.39 8.56
N VAL A 15 14.30 -13.91 7.78
CA VAL A 15 15.57 -14.42 8.32
C VAL A 15 16.45 -13.20 8.60
N ALA A 16 16.59 -12.83 9.87
CA ALA A 16 17.50 -11.77 10.27
C ALA A 16 18.95 -12.28 10.17
N LYS A 17 19.82 -11.50 9.52
CA LYS A 17 21.27 -11.64 9.69
C LYS A 17 21.68 -10.77 10.88
N ASP A 18 22.39 -11.35 11.84
CA ASP A 18 22.96 -10.59 12.95
C ASP A 18 23.96 -9.54 12.42
N GLU A 19 23.58 -8.27 12.48
CA GLU A 19 24.50 -7.13 12.36
C GLU A 19 25.08 -6.81 13.75
N LYS A 20 26.00 -7.66 14.23
CA LYS A 20 26.91 -7.31 15.33
C LYS A 20 28.36 -7.51 14.90
N SER A 21 28.88 -6.57 14.10
CA SER A 21 30.30 -6.14 14.11
C SER A 21 30.57 -5.06 13.04
N THR A 22 30.11 -3.83 13.25
CA THR A 22 30.70 -2.65 12.61
C THR A 22 31.47 -1.88 13.67
N ALA A 23 32.67 -2.38 13.99
CA ALA A 23 33.69 -1.58 14.66
C ALA A 23 34.96 -1.65 13.81
N VAL A 24 35.25 -0.51 13.19
CA VAL A 24 36.56 0.06 12.78
C VAL A 24 37.74 -0.92 12.74
N GLU A 25 38.36 -1.08 11.56
CA GLU A 25 39.83 -1.00 11.38
C GLU A 25 40.25 -1.08 9.89
N LEU A 26 41.25 -0.26 9.53
CA LEU A 26 41.83 -0.09 8.19
C LEU A 26 42.47 -1.36 7.60
N PRO A 27 42.65 -1.44 6.27
CA PRO A 27 43.03 -2.67 5.58
C PRO A 27 44.55 -2.86 5.55
N THR A 28 45.09 -3.78 6.35
CA THR A 28 46.44 -4.31 6.13
C THR A 28 46.59 -5.77 6.60
N LEU A 29 46.72 -6.68 5.62
CA LEU A 29 47.57 -7.88 5.70
C LEU A 29 47.36 -8.92 6.82
N LYS A 30 46.13 -9.25 7.22
CA LYS A 30 45.83 -10.51 7.96
C LYS A 30 44.78 -11.42 7.30
N ASN A 31 44.62 -11.32 5.99
CA ASN A 31 43.76 -12.22 5.21
C ASN A 31 44.53 -13.46 4.70
N LYS A 32 44.73 -14.47 5.55
CA LYS A 32 44.88 -15.87 5.06
C LYS A 32 44.79 -17.01 6.07
N MET A 33 44.73 -16.76 7.38
CA MET A 33 44.81 -17.86 8.38
C MET A 33 43.76 -17.75 9.51
N MET A 34 42.50 -17.46 9.16
CA MET A 34 41.39 -17.57 10.13
C MET A 34 40.07 -18.02 9.50
N LYS A 35 40.13 -18.63 8.30
CA LYS A 35 38.95 -19.23 7.64
C LYS A 35 38.62 -20.66 8.11
N GLY A 36 39.39 -21.22 9.06
CA GLY A 36 39.31 -22.64 9.42
C GLY A 36 38.40 -23.02 10.58
N VAL A 37 37.97 -22.10 11.45
CA VAL A 37 37.25 -22.48 12.70
C VAL A 37 35.97 -21.68 12.97
N ARG A 38 35.60 -20.70 12.12
CA ARG A 38 34.37 -19.90 12.31
C ARG A 38 33.19 -20.39 11.44
N GLY A 39 33.16 -21.69 11.16
CA GLY A 39 32.14 -22.35 10.33
C GLY A 39 31.04 -23.04 11.11
N LEU A 40 31.02 -22.97 12.44
CA LEU A 40 30.05 -23.67 13.27
C LEU A 40 29.30 -22.69 14.19
N VAL A 41 27.99 -22.60 13.93
CA VAL A 41 26.93 -21.95 14.72
C VAL A 41 26.78 -20.43 14.53
N THR A 42 26.19 -20.04 13.40
CA THR A 42 25.34 -18.83 13.33
C THR A 42 23.89 -19.30 13.45
N SER A 43 23.25 -19.04 14.60
CA SER A 43 21.81 -19.26 14.77
C SER A 43 21.07 -18.33 13.82
N LYS A 44 20.47 -18.88 12.75
CA LYS A 44 19.55 -18.11 11.91
C LYS A 44 18.27 -17.90 12.72
N HIS A 45 18.11 -16.73 13.33
CA HIS A 45 16.83 -16.36 13.93
C HIS A 45 15.87 -15.88 12.84
N THR A 46 14.77 -16.62 12.66
CA THR A 46 13.63 -16.20 11.85
C THR A 46 12.69 -15.37 12.72
N ALA A 47 12.41 -14.14 12.32
CA ALA A 47 11.46 -13.26 12.98
C ALA A 47 10.24 -13.05 12.08
N LYS A 48 9.03 -13.25 12.63
CA LYS A 48 7.78 -13.02 11.90
C LYS A 48 7.46 -11.53 11.89
N LYS A 49 7.43 -10.91 10.71
CA LYS A 49 7.02 -9.51 10.53
C LYS A 49 5.62 -9.44 9.95
N GLN A 50 4.71 -8.81 10.69
CA GLN A 50 3.36 -8.54 10.21
C GLN A 50 3.36 -7.26 9.37
N ILE A 51 2.97 -7.38 8.11
CA ILE A 51 2.98 -6.31 7.10
C ILE A 51 1.63 -5.61 7.04
N LEU A 52 0.53 -6.36 7.07
CA LEU A 52 -0.84 -5.84 7.19
C LEU A 52 -1.49 -6.47 8.42
N LYS A 53 -2.22 -5.67 9.20
CA LYS A 53 -2.71 -6.00 10.53
C LYS A 53 -4.23 -5.87 10.57
N GLY A 54 -4.93 -6.84 9.97
CA GLY A 54 -6.40 -6.95 10.03
C GLY A 54 -7.14 -5.82 9.33
N VAL A 55 -6.69 -5.38 8.16
CA VAL A 55 -7.26 -4.18 7.52
C VAL A 55 -8.62 -4.46 6.86
N ASN A 56 -9.54 -3.51 7.03
CA ASN A 56 -10.90 -3.54 6.52
C ASN A 56 -11.15 -2.37 5.56
N GLY A 57 -11.90 -2.56 4.47
CA GLY A 57 -12.24 -1.45 3.60
C GLY A 57 -13.05 -1.82 2.35
N VAL A 58 -13.44 -0.78 1.61
CA VAL A 58 -14.32 -0.90 0.44
C VAL A 58 -13.87 0.01 -0.69
N PHE A 59 -13.62 -0.53 -1.88
CA PHE A 59 -13.44 0.27 -3.09
C PHE A 59 -14.75 0.36 -3.87
N LYS A 60 -15.27 1.58 -3.99
CA LYS A 60 -16.57 1.86 -4.61
C LYS A 60 -16.48 1.82 -6.14
N PRO A 61 -17.54 1.34 -6.82
CA PRO A 61 -17.59 1.30 -8.29
C PRO A 61 -17.51 2.70 -8.90
N CYS A 62 -16.97 2.77 -10.12
CA CYS A 62 -16.79 4.01 -10.88
C CYS A 62 -16.02 5.14 -10.14
N THR A 63 -15.16 4.82 -9.17
CA THR A 63 -14.37 5.82 -8.45
C THR A 63 -12.87 5.61 -8.62
N ILE A 64 -12.10 6.67 -8.40
CA ILE A 64 -10.65 6.61 -8.26
C ILE A 64 -10.25 6.85 -6.80
N THR A 65 -9.50 5.90 -6.22
CA THR A 65 -9.04 5.93 -4.82
C THR A 65 -7.52 6.04 -4.76
N LEU A 66 -7.02 7.00 -3.99
CA LEU A 66 -5.61 7.14 -3.67
C LEU A 66 -5.26 6.27 -2.46
N VAL A 67 -4.21 5.46 -2.56
CA VAL A 67 -3.59 4.78 -1.42
C VAL A 67 -2.34 5.56 -1.02
N LEU A 68 -2.41 6.22 0.14
CA LEU A 68 -1.36 7.07 0.68
C LEU A 68 -0.71 6.43 1.91
N GLY A 69 0.54 6.77 2.19
CA GLY A 69 1.26 6.29 3.37
C GLY A 69 2.77 6.38 3.19
N GLN A 70 3.49 6.41 4.31
CA GLN A 70 4.95 6.40 4.31
C GLN A 70 5.53 5.14 3.63
N PRO A 71 6.81 5.16 3.20
CA PRO A 71 7.50 3.95 2.78
C PRO A 71 7.33 2.83 3.81
N SER A 72 7.18 1.59 3.33
CA SER A 72 6.95 0.41 4.17
C SER A 72 5.62 0.36 4.94
N SER A 73 4.67 1.27 4.70
CA SER A 73 3.37 1.21 5.38
C SER A 73 2.48 0.03 4.98
N GLY A 74 2.79 -0.65 3.86
CA GLY A 74 2.06 -1.83 3.38
C GLY A 74 1.27 -1.63 2.08
N LYS A 75 1.33 -0.46 1.44
CA LYS A 75 0.54 -0.11 0.23
C LYS A 75 0.70 -1.14 -0.90
N SER A 76 1.95 -1.42 -1.29
CA SER A 76 2.27 -2.39 -2.34
C SER A 76 1.82 -3.80 -1.96
N SER A 77 1.91 -4.16 -0.68
CA SER A 77 1.50 -5.47 -0.20
C SER A 77 -0.02 -5.63 -0.24
N LEU A 78 -0.77 -4.61 0.16
CA LEU A 78 -2.22 -4.56 0.04
C LEU A 78 -2.67 -4.68 -1.42
N MET A 79 -2.09 -3.90 -2.32
CA MET A 79 -2.45 -3.95 -3.73
C MET A 79 -2.09 -5.28 -4.40
N LYS A 80 -0.93 -5.87 -4.07
CA LYS A 80 -0.58 -7.21 -4.56
C LYS A 80 -1.54 -8.28 -4.04
N LEU A 81 -1.95 -8.19 -2.78
CA LEU A 81 -2.90 -9.13 -2.19
C LEU A 81 -4.27 -9.04 -2.83
N LEU A 82 -4.80 -7.82 -3.00
CA LEU A 82 -6.13 -7.61 -3.57
C LEU A 82 -6.17 -7.84 -5.09
N SER A 83 -5.03 -7.65 -5.77
CA SER A 83 -4.89 -8.02 -7.19
C SER A 83 -4.60 -9.49 -7.41
N ASP A 84 -4.49 -10.30 -6.35
CA ASP A 84 -4.16 -11.73 -6.40
C ASP A 84 -2.81 -12.00 -7.10
N ARG A 85 -1.86 -11.09 -6.89
CA ARG A 85 -0.49 -11.12 -7.43
C ARG A 85 0.55 -11.36 -6.35
N PHE A 86 0.13 -11.80 -5.17
CA PHE A 86 1.08 -12.19 -4.13
C PHE A 86 1.62 -13.58 -4.48
N PRO A 87 2.95 -13.76 -4.59
CA PRO A 87 3.50 -15.08 -4.81
C PRO A 87 3.18 -15.94 -3.58
N GLU A 88 2.57 -17.11 -3.78
CA GLU A 88 2.39 -18.12 -2.74
C GLU A 88 3.76 -18.71 -2.39
N GLU A 89 4.52 -17.97 -1.58
CA GLU A 89 5.79 -18.42 -1.04
C GLU A 89 5.58 -19.08 0.32
N LYS A 90 6.32 -20.14 0.61
CA LYS A 90 6.20 -20.94 1.85
C LYS A 90 6.42 -20.15 3.15
N ASN A 91 6.94 -18.92 3.07
CA ASN A 91 7.32 -18.08 4.20
C ASN A 91 6.32 -16.93 4.45
N ILE A 92 5.16 -16.93 3.80
CA ILE A 92 4.18 -15.85 3.85
C ILE A 92 2.82 -16.43 4.24
N VAL A 93 2.24 -15.90 5.31
CA VAL A 93 0.88 -16.24 5.76
C VAL A 93 -0.04 -15.10 5.35
N ILE A 94 -1.06 -15.44 4.56
CA ILE A 94 -2.06 -14.50 4.05
C ILE A 94 -3.43 -14.91 4.58
N GLU A 95 -4.08 -14.00 5.29
CA GLU A 95 -5.48 -14.12 5.68
C GLU A 95 -6.25 -13.01 4.97
N ARG A 96 -7.28 -13.36 4.19
CA ARG A 96 -8.08 -12.38 3.45
C ARG A 96 -9.50 -12.90 3.24
N ASP A 97 -10.48 -12.05 3.52
CA ASP A 97 -11.84 -12.19 3.01
C ASP A 97 -12.07 -11.05 2.02
N VAL A 98 -12.21 -11.38 0.74
CA VAL A 98 -12.40 -10.39 -0.34
C VAL A 98 -13.65 -10.75 -1.12
N MET A 99 -14.63 -9.85 -1.07
CA MET A 99 -15.86 -9.95 -1.83
C MET A 99 -15.92 -8.89 -2.91
N CYS A 100 -16.35 -9.28 -4.10
CA CYS A 100 -16.53 -8.43 -5.25
C CYS A 100 -18.00 -8.51 -5.67
N ASN A 101 -18.72 -7.39 -5.58
CA ASN A 101 -20.19 -7.34 -5.75
C ASN A 101 -20.94 -8.41 -4.92
N GLY A 102 -20.45 -8.75 -3.72
CA GLY A 102 -21.07 -9.75 -2.83
C GLY A 102 -20.73 -11.22 -3.12
N ALA A 103 -19.90 -11.51 -4.13
CA ALA A 103 -19.36 -12.85 -4.39
C ALA A 103 -17.87 -12.94 -4.01
N PRO A 104 -17.35 -14.10 -3.57
CA PRO A 104 -15.93 -14.27 -3.31
C PRO A 104 -15.07 -13.96 -4.54
N ALA A 105 -14.00 -13.18 -4.36
CA ALA A 105 -13.14 -12.76 -5.48
C ALA A 105 -12.51 -13.94 -6.25
N ALA A 106 -12.35 -15.11 -5.61
CA ALA A 106 -11.86 -16.35 -6.22
C ALA A 106 -12.79 -16.88 -7.34
N ASP A 107 -14.09 -16.57 -7.28
CA ASP A 107 -15.07 -17.10 -8.24
C ASP A 107 -15.19 -16.24 -9.51
N LEU A 108 -14.72 -14.99 -9.48
CA LEU A 108 -14.79 -14.07 -10.63
C LEU A 108 -13.68 -14.29 -11.67
N ARG A 109 -12.60 -14.99 -11.32
CA ARG A 109 -11.41 -15.18 -12.19
C ARG A 109 -11.38 -16.50 -12.96
N LYS A 110 -12.36 -17.39 -12.76
CA LYS A 110 -12.41 -18.71 -13.41
C LYS A 110 -12.59 -18.65 -14.95
N ASN A 111 -12.90 -17.48 -15.53
CA ASN A 111 -13.28 -17.35 -16.94
C ASN A 111 -12.37 -16.48 -17.82
N THR A 112 -11.19 -16.07 -17.34
CA THR A 112 -10.24 -15.32 -18.18
C THR A 112 -9.06 -16.20 -18.57
N VAL A 113 -9.13 -16.82 -19.74
CA VAL A 113 -8.00 -17.55 -20.34
C VAL A 113 -7.02 -16.54 -20.93
N VAL A 114 -5.98 -16.21 -20.18
CA VAL A 114 -4.72 -15.73 -20.78
C VAL A 114 -3.77 -16.92 -20.72
N GLY A 115 -3.51 -17.53 -21.88
CA GLY A 115 -2.93 -18.86 -22.07
C GLY A 115 -1.91 -19.35 -21.03
N ASP A 116 -2.06 -20.64 -20.71
CA ASP A 116 -1.15 -21.47 -19.91
C ASP A 116 0.21 -21.66 -20.63
N ALA A 117 1.28 -21.84 -19.84
CA ALA A 117 2.63 -22.24 -20.26
C ALA A 117 2.68 -23.53 -21.10
N MET A 118 1.60 -24.32 -21.18
CA MET A 118 1.47 -25.47 -22.08
C MET A 118 1.00 -25.13 -23.51
N MET A 119 0.57 -23.88 -23.79
CA MET A 119 0.32 -23.39 -25.16
C MET A 119 1.42 -22.40 -25.55
N HIS A 120 2.13 -22.67 -26.65
CA HIS A 120 3.17 -21.78 -27.19
C HIS A 120 2.63 -20.34 -27.33
N GLY A 121 3.13 -19.43 -26.49
CA GLY A 121 2.52 -18.11 -26.30
C GLY A 121 3.52 -16.97 -26.13
N VAL A 122 3.01 -15.78 -26.45
CA VAL A 122 3.59 -14.43 -26.43
C VAL A 122 4.69 -14.17 -25.38
N SER A 123 5.73 -13.42 -25.77
CA SER A 123 6.88 -13.07 -24.93
C SER A 123 6.50 -12.36 -23.63
N GLY A 124 7.39 -12.34 -22.63
CA GLY A 124 7.12 -11.68 -21.35
C GLY A 124 6.79 -10.18 -21.47
N GLY A 125 7.35 -9.49 -22.47
CA GLY A 125 7.01 -8.10 -22.81
C GLY A 125 5.62 -7.98 -23.42
N GLU A 126 5.24 -8.89 -24.31
CA GLU A 126 3.90 -8.97 -24.91
C GLU A 126 2.84 -9.30 -23.87
N ARG A 127 3.10 -10.27 -22.99
CA ARG A 127 2.23 -10.57 -21.86
C ARG A 127 2.04 -9.34 -20.96
N LYS A 128 3.11 -8.60 -20.65
CA LYS A 128 3.00 -7.36 -19.86
C LYS A 128 2.15 -6.28 -20.55
N ARG A 129 2.17 -6.21 -21.89
CA ARG A 129 1.34 -5.30 -22.70
C ARG A 129 -0.11 -5.80 -22.82
N VAL A 130 -0.32 -7.08 -23.06
CA VAL A 130 -1.64 -7.74 -23.18
C VAL A 130 -2.37 -7.71 -21.85
N THR A 131 -1.71 -8.03 -20.73
CA THR A 131 -2.30 -7.90 -19.38
C THR A 131 -2.67 -6.45 -19.07
N LYS A 132 -1.85 -5.46 -19.46
CA LYS A 132 -2.23 -4.04 -19.31
C LYS A 132 -3.43 -3.66 -20.18
N GLY A 133 -3.48 -4.15 -21.43
CA GLY A 133 -4.60 -3.94 -22.35
C GLY A 133 -5.90 -4.61 -21.88
N GLU A 134 -5.82 -5.83 -21.38
CA GLU A 134 -6.96 -6.56 -20.83
C GLU A 134 -7.40 -6.01 -19.45
N MET A 135 -6.49 -5.44 -18.65
CA MET A 135 -6.88 -4.66 -17.48
C MET A 135 -7.59 -3.35 -17.85
N ALA A 136 -7.16 -2.70 -18.95
CA ALA A 136 -7.78 -1.49 -19.45
C ALA A 136 -9.15 -1.76 -20.12
N PHE A 137 -9.27 -2.82 -20.93
CA PHE A 137 -10.41 -3.06 -21.82
C PHE A 137 -11.17 -4.38 -21.59
N GLY A 138 -10.62 -5.30 -20.79
CA GLY A 138 -11.30 -6.54 -20.39
C GLY A 138 -12.22 -6.35 -19.19
N SER A 139 -12.88 -7.43 -18.79
CA SER A 139 -13.85 -7.54 -17.68
C SER A 139 -13.23 -7.37 -16.28
N ASN A 140 -11.94 -7.03 -16.19
CA ASN A 140 -11.33 -6.62 -14.94
C ASN A 140 -11.92 -5.26 -14.52
N TYR A 141 -12.86 -5.31 -13.59
CA TYR A 141 -13.58 -4.12 -13.12
C TYR A 141 -12.80 -3.29 -12.11
N VAL A 142 -11.67 -3.79 -11.61
CA VAL A 142 -10.79 -3.10 -10.65
C VAL A 142 -9.39 -2.99 -11.24
N MET A 143 -8.87 -1.77 -11.33
CA MET A 143 -7.54 -1.46 -11.79
C MET A 143 -6.70 -1.00 -10.60
N MET A 144 -5.61 -1.70 -10.31
CA MET A 144 -4.67 -1.33 -9.25
C MET A 144 -3.34 -0.93 -9.87
N MET A 145 -2.80 0.23 -9.46
CA MET A 145 -1.56 0.78 -10.00
C MET A 145 -0.65 1.21 -8.85
N ASP A 146 0.51 0.57 -8.73
CA ASP A 146 1.45 0.79 -7.62
C ASP A 146 2.61 1.68 -8.07
N GLU A 147 2.86 2.75 -7.31
CA GLU A 147 3.99 3.68 -7.41
C GLU A 147 4.24 4.20 -8.83
N ILE A 148 3.17 4.57 -9.54
CA ILE A 148 3.23 4.95 -10.97
C ILE A 148 3.94 6.29 -11.23
N SER A 149 4.14 7.12 -10.21
CA SER A 149 4.77 8.43 -10.34
C SER A 149 6.29 8.41 -10.13
N THR A 150 6.88 7.25 -9.82
CA THR A 150 8.33 7.17 -9.57
C THR A 150 9.11 7.53 -10.84
N GLY A 151 9.84 8.64 -10.79
CA GLY A 151 10.60 9.17 -11.92
C GLY A 151 9.79 10.02 -12.91
N LEU A 152 8.58 10.44 -12.56
CA LEU A 152 7.77 11.38 -13.33
C LEU A 152 7.67 12.74 -12.63
N ASP A 153 7.51 13.80 -13.41
CA ASP A 153 7.14 15.12 -12.89
C ASP A 153 5.64 15.20 -12.55
N SER A 154 5.24 16.29 -11.90
CA SER A 154 3.84 16.50 -11.47
C SER A 154 2.88 16.63 -12.65
N VAL A 155 3.30 17.20 -13.77
CA VAL A 155 2.47 17.41 -14.96
C VAL A 155 2.14 16.08 -15.64
N ALA A 156 3.15 15.26 -15.86
CA ALA A 156 2.99 13.91 -16.40
C ALA A 156 2.14 13.04 -15.46
N THR A 157 2.40 13.14 -14.15
CA THR A 157 1.62 12.42 -13.14
C THR A 157 0.16 12.85 -13.19
N PHE A 158 -0.13 14.16 -13.22
CA PHE A 158 -1.49 14.69 -13.32
C PHE A 158 -2.21 14.19 -14.58
N ALA A 159 -1.54 14.21 -15.73
CA ALA A 159 -2.10 13.71 -16.98
C ALA A 159 -2.50 12.22 -16.89
N ILE A 160 -1.68 11.40 -16.22
CA ILE A 160 -2.01 9.99 -15.96
C ILE A 160 -3.24 9.90 -15.05
N ILE A 161 -3.27 10.62 -13.93
CA ILE A 161 -4.40 10.59 -12.99
C ILE A 161 -5.71 11.06 -13.66
N ALA A 162 -5.66 12.15 -14.43
CA ALA A 162 -6.81 12.65 -15.18
C ALA A 162 -7.34 11.63 -16.21
N THR A 163 -6.42 10.92 -16.89
CA THR A 163 -6.77 9.83 -17.80
C THR A 163 -7.44 8.68 -17.05
N GLN A 164 -6.87 8.27 -15.90
CA GLN A 164 -7.44 7.20 -15.08
C GLN A 164 -8.82 7.55 -14.52
N ARG A 165 -9.01 8.80 -14.10
CA ARG A 165 -10.32 9.31 -13.69
C ARG A 165 -11.33 9.24 -14.84
N SER A 166 -10.92 9.62 -16.05
CA SER A 166 -11.77 9.52 -17.23
C SER A 166 -12.16 8.07 -17.54
N ILE A 167 -11.23 7.12 -17.35
CA ILE A 167 -11.49 5.68 -17.52
C ILE A 167 -12.48 5.19 -16.45
N ALA A 168 -12.27 5.57 -15.17
CA ALA A 168 -13.15 5.21 -14.07
C ALA A 168 -14.60 5.67 -14.35
N ASN A 169 -14.77 6.92 -14.80
CA ASN A 169 -16.09 7.49 -15.07
C ASN A 169 -16.75 6.90 -16.32
N LYS A 170 -16.02 6.78 -17.43
CA LYS A 170 -16.61 6.33 -18.72
C LYS A 170 -16.94 4.84 -18.74
N PHE A 171 -16.10 4.02 -18.09
CA PHE A 171 -16.23 2.56 -18.11
C PHE A 171 -16.71 1.98 -16.79
N CYS A 172 -17.08 2.83 -15.82
CA CYS A 172 -17.42 2.46 -14.45
C CYS A 172 -16.38 1.49 -13.83
N LYS A 173 -15.10 1.76 -14.08
CA LYS A 173 -14.01 0.99 -13.47
C LYS A 173 -13.69 1.55 -12.09
N THR A 174 -13.38 0.65 -11.17
CA THR A 174 -12.85 0.98 -9.86
C THR A 174 -11.35 1.10 -9.99
N VAL A 175 -10.79 2.29 -9.80
CA VAL A 175 -9.36 2.54 -9.97
C VAL A 175 -8.73 2.82 -8.61
N VAL A 176 -7.64 2.14 -8.30
CA VAL A 176 -6.89 2.28 -7.06
C VAL A 176 -5.44 2.56 -7.43
N ILE A 177 -4.88 3.65 -6.93
CA ILE A 177 -3.52 4.09 -7.28
C ILE A 177 -2.77 4.41 -6.00
N SER A 178 -1.53 3.92 -5.84
CA SER A 178 -0.64 4.45 -4.82
C SER A 178 0.28 5.53 -5.38
N LEU A 179 0.46 6.58 -4.58
CA LEU A 179 1.45 7.63 -4.82
C LEU A 179 2.19 7.86 -3.50
N LEU A 180 3.47 8.21 -3.59
CA LEU A 180 4.28 8.45 -2.40
C LEU A 180 3.97 9.81 -1.77
N GLN A 181 3.97 10.87 -2.58
CA GLN A 181 3.75 12.25 -2.14
C GLN A 181 3.19 13.07 -3.32
N PRO A 182 1.87 13.03 -3.57
CA PRO A 182 1.26 13.76 -4.69
C PRO A 182 1.20 15.26 -4.40
N SER A 183 1.44 16.08 -5.42
CA SER A 183 1.14 17.52 -5.36
C SER A 183 -0.37 17.77 -5.23
N PRO A 184 -0.81 18.97 -4.79
CA PRO A 184 -2.23 19.30 -4.64
C PRO A 184 -3.06 19.06 -5.91
N GLU A 185 -2.49 19.41 -7.07
CA GLU A 185 -3.11 19.22 -8.37
C GLU A 185 -3.32 17.73 -8.70
N VAL A 186 -2.37 16.88 -8.29
CA VAL A 186 -2.44 15.42 -8.47
C VAL A 186 -3.36 14.77 -7.42
N PHE A 187 -3.48 15.36 -6.24
CA PHE A 187 -4.34 14.89 -5.15
C PHE A 187 -5.83 15.21 -5.39
N ALA A 188 -6.14 16.38 -5.95
CA ALA A 188 -7.51 16.86 -6.14
C ALA A 188 -8.42 15.95 -7.00
N PRO A 189 -7.95 15.24 -8.04
CA PRO A 189 -8.79 14.39 -8.87
C PRO A 189 -9.28 13.11 -8.20
N PHE A 190 -8.74 12.75 -7.03
CA PHE A 190 -9.16 11.54 -6.33
C PHE A 190 -10.51 11.71 -5.63
N ASP A 191 -11.38 10.70 -5.74
CA ASP A 191 -12.69 10.71 -5.07
C ASP A 191 -12.54 10.20 -3.62
N ASN A 192 -11.67 9.21 -3.40
CA ASN A 192 -11.42 8.62 -2.08
C ASN A 192 -9.92 8.57 -1.75
N VAL A 193 -9.61 8.54 -0.45
CA VAL A 193 -8.27 8.33 0.09
C VAL A 193 -8.31 7.17 1.08
N MET A 194 -7.35 6.27 0.94
CA MET A 194 -6.99 5.24 1.92
C MET A 194 -5.62 5.59 2.47
N PHE A 195 -5.55 6.00 3.73
CA PHE A 195 -4.31 6.33 4.40
C PHE A 195 -3.83 5.15 5.27
N LEU A 196 -2.66 4.61 4.92
CA LEU A 196 -2.09 3.41 5.52
C LEU A 196 -0.77 3.74 6.24
N ASN A 197 -0.63 3.30 7.49
CA ASN A 197 0.58 3.44 8.29
C ASN A 197 0.88 2.16 9.08
N ASP A 198 2.10 1.65 8.98
CA ASP A 198 2.58 0.43 9.66
C ASP A 198 1.57 -0.73 9.67
N GLY A 199 0.99 -1.02 8.50
CA GLY A 199 0.04 -2.11 8.30
C GLY A 199 -1.38 -1.87 8.79
N HIS A 200 -1.70 -0.66 9.27
CA HIS A 200 -3.04 -0.25 9.70
C HIS A 200 -3.62 0.82 8.77
N ILE A 201 -4.94 0.77 8.56
CA ILE A 201 -5.68 1.84 7.89
C ILE A 201 -6.03 2.89 8.94
N MET A 202 -5.48 4.09 8.79
CA MET A 202 -5.78 5.23 9.65
C MET A 202 -7.02 5.99 9.18
N TYR A 203 -7.32 5.94 7.88
CA TYR A 203 -8.52 6.52 7.29
C TYR A 203 -8.83 5.84 5.96
N HIS A 204 -10.10 5.63 5.66
CA HIS A 204 -10.55 5.21 4.34
C HIS A 204 -11.91 5.79 3.98
N GLY A 205 -11.97 6.64 2.95
CA GLY A 205 -13.24 7.27 2.58
C GLY A 205 -13.09 8.45 1.62
N PRO A 206 -14.14 9.28 1.49
CA PRO A 206 -14.13 10.45 0.62
C PRO A 206 -12.97 11.39 0.96
N ARG A 207 -12.26 11.87 -0.05
CA ARG A 207 -11.09 12.76 0.13
C ARG A 207 -11.46 14.05 0.88
N GLU A 208 -12.66 14.57 0.63
CA GLU A 208 -13.15 15.83 1.22
C GLU A 208 -13.41 15.72 2.72
N LYS A 209 -13.66 14.50 3.23
CA LYS A 209 -13.92 14.25 4.66
C LYS A 209 -12.65 13.95 5.45
N THR A 210 -11.53 13.74 4.77
CA THR A 210 -10.28 13.30 5.42
C THR A 210 -9.80 14.31 6.45
N LEU A 211 -9.78 15.61 6.12
CA LEU A 211 -9.31 16.64 7.06
C LEU A 211 -10.20 16.72 8.30
N GLY A 212 -11.52 16.78 8.11
CA GLY A 212 -12.47 16.82 9.23
C GLY A 212 -12.38 15.59 10.15
N HIS A 213 -12.01 14.43 9.62
CA HIS A 213 -11.74 13.25 10.44
C HIS A 213 -10.55 13.46 11.37
N PHE A 214 -9.41 13.94 10.88
CA PHE A 214 -8.24 14.20 11.73
C PHE A 214 -8.43 15.41 12.66
N GLU A 215 -9.20 16.41 12.25
CA GLU A 215 -9.63 17.50 13.13
C GLU A 215 -10.44 16.99 14.32
N SER A 216 -11.35 16.02 14.10
CA SER A 216 -12.11 15.40 15.19
C SER A 216 -11.25 14.58 16.17
N LEU A 217 -10.02 14.22 15.78
CA LEU A 217 -9.05 13.50 16.61
C LEU A 217 -8.06 14.43 17.33
N GLY A 218 -8.24 15.75 17.21
CA GLY A 218 -7.38 16.75 17.85
C GLY A 218 -6.20 17.21 16.99
N PHE A 219 -6.29 17.10 15.66
CA PHE A 219 -5.27 17.61 14.73
C PHE A 219 -5.78 18.80 13.92
N TRP A 220 -5.10 19.93 14.00
CA TRP A 220 -5.35 21.08 13.15
C TRP A 220 -4.54 21.02 11.85
N HIS A 221 -5.20 21.29 10.73
CA HIS A 221 -4.58 21.35 9.41
C HIS A 221 -4.21 22.81 9.03
N PRO A 222 -2.92 23.15 8.87
CA PRO A 222 -2.53 24.48 8.44
C PRO A 222 -2.87 24.78 6.98
N LEU A 223 -3.33 25.99 6.68
CA LEU A 223 -3.70 26.41 5.32
C LEU A 223 -2.55 26.39 4.31
N HIS A 224 -1.30 26.48 4.78
CA HIS A 224 -0.11 26.50 3.93
C HIS A 224 0.48 25.10 3.70
N ARG A 225 -0.07 24.07 4.36
CA ARG A 225 0.34 22.68 4.20
C ARG A 225 -0.64 21.98 3.28
N ASP A 226 -0.10 21.23 2.33
CA ASP A 226 -0.92 20.47 1.41
C ASP A 226 -1.54 19.26 2.12
N GLY A 227 -2.80 18.93 1.79
CA GLY A 227 -3.52 17.86 2.49
C GLY A 227 -2.83 16.49 2.43
N ALA A 228 -2.16 16.16 1.32
CA ALA A 228 -1.39 14.91 1.22
C ALA A 228 -0.14 14.93 2.11
N ASP A 229 0.56 16.06 2.18
CA ASP A 229 1.74 16.24 3.03
C ASP A 229 1.36 16.21 4.51
N PHE A 230 0.30 16.91 4.89
CA PHE A 230 -0.25 16.85 6.25
C PHE A 230 -0.52 15.41 6.67
N LEU A 231 -1.19 14.61 5.84
CA LEU A 231 -1.45 13.21 6.14
C LEU A 231 -0.16 12.41 6.30
N LEU A 232 0.84 12.62 5.45
CA LEU A 232 2.11 11.90 5.52
C LEU A 232 2.96 12.30 6.74
N ASP A 233 2.79 13.52 7.23
CA ASP A 233 3.44 14.00 8.45
C ASP A 233 2.84 13.39 9.72
N LEU A 234 1.55 13.02 9.70
CA LEU A 234 0.96 12.23 10.78
C LEU A 234 1.77 10.93 10.94
N ARG A 235 2.11 10.59 12.19
CA ARG A 235 3.03 9.49 12.55
C ARG A 235 4.51 9.70 12.18
N THR A 236 4.93 10.91 11.83
CA THR A 236 6.34 11.34 11.89
C THR A 236 6.59 12.18 13.14
N ASP A 237 7.83 12.61 13.33
CA ASP A 237 8.20 13.60 14.35
C ASP A 237 7.52 14.96 14.13
N GLU A 238 7.03 15.23 12.91
CA GLU A 238 6.29 16.44 12.54
C GLU A 238 4.86 16.46 13.08
N GLN A 239 4.32 15.34 13.58
CA GLN A 239 2.93 15.25 14.05
C GLN A 239 2.59 16.28 15.13
N TYR A 240 3.53 16.54 16.06
CA TYR A 240 3.30 17.40 17.23
C TYR A 240 2.92 18.83 16.87
N GLN A 241 3.34 19.33 15.70
CA GLN A 241 3.04 20.71 15.28
C GLN A 241 1.56 20.91 14.91
N TYR A 242 0.82 19.82 14.71
CA TYR A 242 -0.59 19.83 14.33
C TYR A 242 -1.52 19.58 15.51
N GLU A 243 -1.00 19.23 16.69
CA GLU A 243 -1.82 18.87 17.83
C GLU A 243 -2.43 20.12 18.48
N VAL A 244 -3.73 20.06 18.78
CA VAL A 244 -4.43 21.11 19.54
C VAL A 244 -4.75 20.63 20.95
N ASP A 245 -4.90 21.58 21.88
CA ASP A 245 -5.35 21.27 23.23
C ASP A 245 -6.77 20.67 23.19
N ILE A 246 -6.88 19.40 23.59
CA ILE A 246 -8.15 18.68 23.68
C ILE A 246 -8.71 18.72 25.11
N ALA A 247 -10.01 18.47 25.23
CA ALA A 247 -10.71 18.50 26.51
C ALA A 247 -10.09 17.49 27.51
N PRO A 248 -10.11 17.77 28.83
CA PRO A 248 -9.57 16.85 29.83
C PRO A 248 -10.28 15.50 29.77
N GLY A 249 -9.58 14.45 29.32
CA GLY A 249 -10.10 13.09 29.21
C GLY A 249 -10.09 12.52 27.79
N ASP A 250 -10.02 13.39 26.77
CA ASP A 250 -9.77 12.94 25.41
C ASP A 250 -8.27 12.65 25.23
N THR A 251 -7.93 11.64 24.43
CA THR A 251 -6.54 11.30 24.11
C THR A 251 -6.30 11.39 22.62
N VAL A 252 -5.34 12.23 22.21
CA VAL A 252 -4.84 12.29 20.83
C VAL A 252 -4.25 10.92 20.46
N PRO A 253 -4.68 10.26 19.38
CA PRO A 253 -4.09 9.00 18.93
C PRO A 253 -2.59 9.13 18.66
N ARG A 254 -1.82 8.21 19.20
CA ARG A 254 -0.36 8.15 19.06
C ARG A 254 0.08 6.97 18.22
N SER A 255 -0.52 5.80 18.38
CA SER A 255 -0.13 4.60 17.63
C SER A 255 -1.00 4.39 16.39
N PRO A 256 -0.49 3.77 15.29
CA PRO A 256 -1.31 3.46 14.12
C PRO A 256 -2.53 2.60 14.46
N CYS A 257 -2.43 1.77 15.50
CA CYS A 257 -3.54 0.98 16.03
C CYS A 257 -4.62 1.85 16.70
N GLU A 258 -4.25 2.89 17.44
CA GLU A 258 -5.21 3.85 18.01
C GLU A 258 -5.94 4.63 16.92
N PHE A 259 -5.23 5.10 15.90
CA PHE A 259 -5.85 5.75 14.74
C PHE A 259 -6.83 4.82 14.03
N ALA A 260 -6.43 3.57 13.79
CA ALA A 260 -7.32 2.58 13.17
C ALA A 260 -8.57 2.31 14.02
N LYS A 261 -8.43 2.17 15.33
CA LYS A 261 -9.55 1.99 16.27
C LYS A 261 -10.48 3.20 16.32
N ALA A 262 -9.95 4.41 16.14
CA ALA A 262 -10.75 5.62 16.10
C ALA A 262 -11.49 5.81 14.76
N PHE A 263 -11.10 5.07 13.73
CA PHE A 263 -11.73 5.08 12.41
C PHE A 263 -12.82 4.00 12.25
N GLU A 264 -12.68 2.85 12.91
CA GLU A 264 -13.65 1.74 12.91
C GLU A 264 -15.00 2.09 13.56
#